data_AF-A0A832QEK9-F1
#
_entry.id   AF-A0A832QEK9-F1
#
_cell.length_a   1.000
_cell.length_b   1.000
_cell.length_c   1.000
_cell.angle_alpha   90.00
_cell.angle_beta   90.00
_cell.angle_gamma   90.00
#
_symmetry.space_group_name_H-M   'P 1'
#
loop_
_entity.id
_entity.type
_entity.pdbx_description
1 polymer ?
#
loop_
_entity_poly.entity_id
_entity_poly.type
_entity_poly.pdbx_seq_one_letter_code
_entity_poly.pdbx_strand_id
1 'polypeptide(L)'
;MEFTILKKNEFNEFSKNHKLGNFMQTIEWASLKEKYGWTPHYVGVKDEDKIIAGALLLSKKTPIGKNIFYSPRGLLIDYSNFELLSFFTKNLKRYVKKNKGIFLKIDPNIIYRVRSKNGDIIDSKTNDEPINNLRKLNYKFLGFTTYFETMQPRWTFKLLLDKSYEELKKEFEKSTRKNIEKAYKKGVKVKKGTIEDLERAFHLLDETGKRRGFINRSLSYCKNMVEFFKDNINVYIAYIDTTDYYNNMVEALKNEEKNLENIKYKMEKEIVGAKLRNQKKLAESQIKKYNSELEKAKKMMKKSKTIDIGILISVKSKDEYLSLFSGIDNNYRDFNPK
;
A
#
# COMPACT_ATOMS: atom_id res chain seq x y z
N MET A 1 30.40 0.75 23.46
CA MET A 1 29.82 1.44 22.28
C MET A 1 30.90 1.94 21.31
N GLU A 2 30.90 1.41 20.09
CA GLU A 2 31.77 1.81 18.98
C GLU A 2 30.92 2.13 17.73
N PHE A 3 31.17 3.26 17.07
CA PHE A 3 30.56 3.56 15.77
C PHE A 3 31.34 2.87 14.65
N THR A 4 30.64 2.16 13.76
CA THR A 4 31.29 1.41 12.69
C THR A 4 30.51 1.43 11.38
N ILE A 5 31.19 1.09 10.28
CA ILE A 5 30.57 0.77 9.00
C ILE A 5 30.24 -0.71 9.03
N LEU A 6 28.96 -1.05 8.91
CA LEU A 6 28.50 -2.43 8.96
C LEU A 6 28.73 -3.11 7.61
N LYS A 7 29.07 -4.41 7.64
CA LYS A 7 29.00 -5.24 6.44
C LYS A 7 27.55 -5.36 6.00
N LYS A 8 27.33 -5.55 4.69
CA LYS A 8 25.98 -5.67 4.10
C LYS A 8 25.14 -6.74 4.80
N ASN A 9 25.73 -7.89 5.13
CA ASN A 9 25.02 -8.99 5.79
C ASN A 9 24.67 -8.67 7.25
N GLU A 10 25.59 -8.06 8.00
CA GLU A 10 25.35 -7.60 9.38
C GLU A 10 24.18 -6.61 9.44
N PHE A 11 24.15 -5.62 8.54
CA PHE A 11 23.05 -4.67 8.47
C PHE A 11 21.73 -5.34 8.07
N ASN A 12 21.75 -6.25 7.10
CA ASN A 12 20.55 -6.96 6.64
C ASN A 12 19.90 -7.76 7.77
N GLU A 13 20.69 -8.47 8.56
CA GLU A 13 20.22 -9.23 9.71
C GLU A 13 19.68 -8.30 10.80
N PHE A 14 20.42 -7.25 11.13
CA PHE A 14 19.99 -6.27 12.13
C PHE A 14 18.68 -5.58 11.73
N SER A 15 18.57 -5.08 10.49
CA SER A 15 17.42 -4.29 10.06
C SER A 15 16.13 -5.09 9.93
N LYS A 16 16.22 -6.36 9.52
CA LYS A 16 15.09 -7.30 9.47
C LYS A 16 14.53 -7.59 10.86
N ASN A 17 15.39 -7.68 11.87
CA ASN A 17 14.98 -8.04 13.23
C ASN A 17 14.62 -6.82 14.10
N HIS A 18 15.09 -5.62 13.76
CA HIS A 18 14.84 -4.41 14.55
C HIS A 18 13.35 -4.02 14.62
N LYS A 19 12.87 -3.54 15.77
CA LYS A 19 11.45 -3.16 16.00
C LYS A 19 10.97 -2.07 15.04
N LEU A 20 11.83 -1.11 14.71
CA LEU A 20 11.56 -0.05 13.73
C LEU A 20 11.90 -0.42 12.27
N GLY A 21 12.17 -1.71 12.00
CA GLY A 21 12.51 -2.19 10.67
C GLY A 21 11.46 -1.78 9.63
N ASN A 22 11.93 -1.40 8.45
CA ASN A 22 11.10 -0.93 7.34
C ASN A 22 11.77 -1.27 6.02
N PHE A 23 10.99 -1.46 4.95
CA PHE A 23 11.52 -1.84 3.64
C PHE A 23 12.53 -0.81 3.12
N MET A 24 12.41 0.46 3.51
CA MET A 24 13.37 1.50 3.12
C MET A 24 14.70 1.46 3.90
N GLN A 25 14.83 0.59 4.90
CA GLN A 25 16.05 0.29 5.66
C GLN A 25 16.57 -1.12 5.35
N THR A 26 16.41 -1.59 4.10
CA THR A 26 16.84 -2.92 3.65
C THR A 26 17.93 -2.84 2.59
N ILE A 27 18.62 -3.95 2.35
CA ILE A 27 19.64 -4.04 1.30
C ILE A 27 19.01 -4.00 -0.11
N GLU A 28 17.78 -4.47 -0.24
CA GLU A 28 16.99 -4.46 -1.47
C GLU A 28 16.67 -3.01 -1.87
N TRP A 29 16.29 -2.17 -0.89
CA TRP A 29 16.10 -0.74 -1.12
C TRP A 29 17.40 -0.01 -1.45
N ALA A 30 18.49 -0.37 -0.77
CA ALA A 30 19.82 0.17 -1.06
C ALA A 30 20.22 -0.08 -2.52
N SER A 31 20.12 -1.33 -2.99
CA SER A 31 20.43 -1.71 -4.37
C SER A 31 19.52 -1.04 -5.40
N LEU A 32 18.21 -0.89 -5.10
CA LEU A 32 17.31 -0.11 -5.94
C LEU A 32 17.78 1.34 -6.06
N LYS A 33 18.09 1.99 -4.93
CA LYS A 33 18.50 3.41 -4.93
C LYS A 33 19.87 3.63 -5.57
N GLU A 34 20.77 2.66 -5.45
CA GLU A 34 22.05 2.64 -6.14
C GLU A 34 21.89 2.71 -7.66
N LYS A 35 20.99 1.90 -8.23
CA LYS A 35 20.63 1.96 -9.66
C LYS A 35 20.10 3.33 -10.11
N TYR A 36 19.61 4.16 -9.18
CA TYR A 36 19.10 5.52 -9.43
C TYR A 36 20.04 6.63 -8.91
N GLY A 37 21.34 6.33 -8.79
CA GLY A 37 22.40 7.30 -8.54
C GLY A 37 22.50 7.77 -7.09
N TRP A 38 22.03 6.96 -6.14
CA TRP A 38 22.34 7.14 -4.72
C TRP A 38 23.50 6.23 -4.31
N THR A 39 24.26 6.59 -3.30
CA THR A 39 25.30 5.71 -2.73
C THR A 39 24.84 5.24 -1.35
N PRO A 40 24.69 3.91 -1.14
CA PRO A 40 24.28 3.38 0.15
C PRO A 40 25.46 3.31 1.14
N HIS A 41 25.19 3.66 2.39
CA HIS A 41 26.12 3.54 3.50
C HIS A 41 25.42 2.81 4.66
N TYR A 42 25.96 1.66 5.05
CA TYR A 42 25.48 0.90 6.20
C TYR A 42 26.31 1.27 7.42
N VAL A 43 25.71 1.95 8.38
CA VAL A 43 26.40 2.43 9.59
C VAL A 43 25.68 1.94 10.83
N GLY A 44 26.41 1.77 11.92
CA GLY A 44 25.82 1.32 13.17
C GLY A 44 26.68 1.60 14.38
N VAL A 45 26.15 1.18 15.53
CA VAL A 45 26.85 1.16 16.80
C VAL A 45 26.91 -0.27 17.28
N LYS A 46 28.13 -0.74 17.57
CA LYS A 46 28.35 -2.02 18.24
C LYS A 46 28.63 -1.79 19.72
N ASP A 47 28.12 -2.68 20.55
CA ASP A 47 28.57 -2.84 21.92
C ASP A 47 29.14 -4.24 22.01
N GLU A 48 30.47 -4.31 22.17
CA GLU A 48 31.25 -5.51 21.88
C GLU A 48 30.95 -5.99 20.44
N ASP A 49 30.46 -7.22 20.27
CA ASP A 49 30.10 -7.76 18.96
C ASP A 49 28.64 -7.51 18.55
N LYS A 50 27.81 -6.99 19.46
CA LYS A 50 26.37 -6.84 19.25
C LYS A 50 26.05 -5.49 18.62
N ILE A 51 25.30 -5.51 17.52
CA ILE A 51 24.77 -4.29 16.90
C ILE A 51 23.59 -3.79 17.73
N ILE A 52 23.72 -2.61 18.33
CA ILE A 52 22.70 -1.99 19.20
C ILE A 52 22.00 -0.80 18.54
N ALA A 53 22.53 -0.28 17.44
CA ALA A 53 21.87 0.71 16.58
C ALA A 53 22.38 0.59 15.14
N GLY A 54 21.56 0.98 14.16
CA GLY A 54 21.92 0.92 12.75
C GLY A 54 21.15 1.89 11.87
N ALA A 55 21.67 2.14 10.67
CA ALA A 55 20.97 2.89 9.63
C ALA A 55 21.55 2.59 8.24
N LEU A 56 20.66 2.51 7.26
CA LEU A 56 20.97 2.78 5.87
C LEU A 56 20.91 4.29 5.65
N LEU A 57 22.03 4.89 5.28
CA LEU A 57 22.09 6.24 4.74
C LEU A 57 22.23 6.16 3.22
N LEU A 58 21.45 6.95 2.51
CA LEU A 58 21.56 7.14 1.07
C LEU A 58 22.17 8.52 0.83
N SER A 59 23.33 8.56 0.20
CA SER A 59 23.95 9.83 -0.20
C SER A 59 23.73 10.10 -1.69
N LYS A 60 23.63 11.37 -2.07
CA LYS A 60 23.58 11.78 -3.48
C LYS A 60 24.38 13.04 -3.69
N LYS A 61 25.26 13.01 -4.70
CA LYS A 61 26.08 14.16 -5.08
C LYS A 61 25.21 15.26 -5.67
N THR A 62 25.48 16.48 -5.25
CA THR A 62 24.84 17.71 -5.74
C THR A 62 25.73 18.37 -6.80
N PRO A 63 25.20 19.27 -7.65
CA PRO A 63 26.00 19.99 -8.65
C PRO A 63 27.20 20.75 -8.06
N ILE A 64 27.13 21.19 -6.79
CA ILE A 64 28.21 21.90 -6.09
C ILE A 64 29.28 20.98 -5.47
N GLY A 65 29.32 19.70 -5.85
CA GLY A 65 30.35 18.76 -5.42
C GLY A 65 30.26 18.28 -3.96
N LYS A 66 29.17 18.62 -3.25
CA LYS A 66 28.84 18.13 -1.90
C LYS A 66 27.73 17.07 -1.98
N ASN A 67 27.52 16.33 -0.90
CA ASN A 67 26.51 15.28 -0.83
C ASN A 67 25.32 15.69 0.04
N ILE A 68 24.12 15.27 -0.33
CA ILE A 68 22.99 15.20 0.61
C ILE A 68 22.91 13.79 1.19
N PHE A 69 22.53 13.64 2.46
CA PHE A 69 22.31 12.34 3.08
C PHE A 69 20.86 12.20 3.52
N TYR A 70 20.28 11.04 3.29
CA TYR A 70 18.91 10.70 3.68
C TYR A 70 18.84 9.29 4.25
N SER A 71 18.23 9.13 5.43
CA SER A 71 17.93 7.83 6.02
C SER A 71 16.41 7.63 6.06
N PRO A 72 15.79 7.11 4.98
CA PRO A 72 14.34 6.92 4.91
C PRO A 72 13.88 5.94 5.97
N ARG A 73 12.94 6.34 6.84
CA ARG A 73 12.39 5.55 7.95
C ARG A 73 13.41 5.08 8.99
N GLY A 74 14.69 5.46 8.85
CA GLY A 74 15.71 5.33 9.87
C GLY A 74 15.71 6.52 10.83
N LEU A 75 16.53 6.53 11.86
CA LEU A 75 17.50 5.53 12.28
C LEU A 75 16.83 4.32 12.96
N LEU A 76 17.45 3.14 12.90
CA LEU A 76 17.02 1.94 13.60
C LEU A 76 17.72 1.90 14.98
N ILE A 77 17.07 2.53 15.95
CA ILE A 77 17.57 2.74 17.31
C ILE A 77 16.38 2.87 18.27
N ASP A 78 16.60 2.61 19.55
CA ASP A 78 15.67 3.03 20.61
C ASP A 78 15.81 4.54 20.88
N TYR A 79 14.78 5.31 20.54
CA TYR A 79 14.78 6.77 20.69
C TYR A 79 14.57 7.26 22.13
N SER A 80 14.18 6.36 23.06
CA SER A 80 14.10 6.66 24.49
C SER A 80 15.48 6.56 25.16
N ASN A 81 16.38 5.71 24.64
CA ASN A 81 17.77 5.64 25.08
C ASN A 81 18.57 6.85 24.56
N PHE A 82 18.52 7.95 25.31
CA PHE A 82 19.17 9.20 24.92
C PHE A 82 20.69 9.09 24.80
N GLU A 83 21.34 8.26 25.63
CA GLU A 83 22.80 8.07 25.59
C GLU A 83 23.23 7.46 24.26
N LEU A 84 22.60 6.33 23.88
CA LEU A 84 22.85 5.67 22.61
C LEU A 84 22.51 6.56 21.41
N LEU A 85 21.36 7.26 21.46
CA LEU A 85 20.94 8.18 20.40
C LEU A 85 21.91 9.36 20.25
N SER A 86 22.39 9.91 21.35
CA SER A 86 23.40 10.97 21.40
C SER A 86 24.72 10.50 20.81
N PHE A 87 25.20 9.31 21.22
CA PHE A 87 26.42 8.70 20.70
C PHE A 87 26.32 8.46 19.19
N PHE A 88 25.24 7.82 18.73
CA PHE A 88 25.07 7.50 17.32
C PHE A 88 24.96 8.77 16.46
N THR A 89 24.14 9.74 16.89
CA THR A 89 23.95 11.00 16.16
C THR A 89 25.24 11.83 16.06
N LYS A 90 26.02 11.93 17.14
CA LYS A 90 27.31 12.66 17.12
C LYS A 90 28.27 12.04 16.11
N ASN A 91 28.34 10.71 16.07
CA ASN A 91 29.20 10.00 15.11
C ASN A 91 28.65 10.05 13.68
N LEU A 92 27.33 9.98 13.48
CA LEU A 92 26.69 10.22 12.17
C LEU A 92 27.03 11.62 11.64
N LYS A 93 26.98 12.65 12.48
CA LYS A 93 27.36 14.03 12.10
C LYS A 93 28.83 14.10 11.63
N ARG A 94 29.75 13.42 12.33
CA ARG A 94 31.16 13.31 11.93
C ARG A 94 31.31 12.54 10.61
N TYR A 95 30.64 11.40 10.48
CA TYR A 95 30.65 10.57 9.26
C TYR A 95 30.14 11.33 8.04
N VAL A 96 28.99 12.01 8.16
CA VAL A 96 28.39 12.81 7.09
C VAL A 96 29.32 13.94 6.68
N LYS A 97 29.93 14.67 7.64
CA LYS A 97 30.94 15.71 7.34
C LYS A 97 32.16 15.17 6.61
N LYS A 98 32.72 14.04 7.07
CA LYS A 98 33.87 13.36 6.42
C LYS A 98 33.55 12.99 4.97
N ASN A 99 32.30 12.59 4.71
CA ASN A 99 31.80 12.26 3.37
C ASN A 99 31.21 13.46 2.60
N LYS A 100 31.70 14.68 2.86
CA LYS A 100 31.31 15.93 2.17
C LYS A 100 29.80 16.23 2.21
N GLY A 101 29.10 15.77 3.25
CA GLY A 101 27.66 15.94 3.42
C GLY A 101 27.27 17.35 3.89
N ILE A 102 26.21 17.92 3.28
CA ILE A 102 25.64 19.23 3.66
C ILE A 102 24.68 19.06 4.84
N PHE A 103 23.80 18.07 4.76
CA PHE A 103 22.84 17.73 5.80
C PHE A 103 22.56 16.22 5.79
N LEU A 104 22.06 15.72 6.93
CA LEU A 104 21.42 14.43 7.06
C LEU A 104 19.93 14.66 7.37
N LYS A 105 19.06 14.09 6.54
CA LYS A 105 17.62 14.05 6.77
C LYS A 105 17.21 12.66 7.24
N ILE A 106 16.33 12.61 8.25
CA ILE A 106 15.73 11.37 8.77
C ILE A 106 14.22 11.58 8.92
N ASP A 107 13.45 10.49 8.84
CA ASP A 107 12.00 10.47 9.02
C ASP A 107 11.57 9.13 9.67
N PRO A 108 11.97 8.88 10.93
CA PRO A 108 11.89 7.57 11.56
C PRO A 108 10.47 6.98 11.59
N ASN A 109 10.38 5.65 11.51
CA ASN A 109 9.11 4.91 11.52
C ASN A 109 8.48 4.81 12.93
N ILE A 110 8.27 5.95 13.60
CA ILE A 110 7.74 6.03 14.96
C ILE A 110 6.29 6.53 14.90
N ILE A 111 5.41 5.85 15.63
CA ILE A 111 4.02 6.29 15.80
C ILE A 111 4.02 7.45 16.80
N TYR A 112 3.62 8.64 16.31
CA TYR A 112 3.43 9.82 17.15
C TYR A 112 2.11 9.78 17.92
N ARG A 113 1.02 9.42 17.21
CA ARG A 113 -0.34 9.34 17.74
C ARG A 113 -1.20 8.45 16.84
N VAL A 114 -2.15 7.73 17.41
CA VAL A 114 -3.17 6.95 16.69
C VAL A 114 -4.48 7.72 16.61
N ARG A 115 -5.16 7.65 15.47
CA ARG A 115 -6.40 8.37 15.18
C ARG A 115 -7.43 7.46 14.51
N SER A 116 -8.69 7.88 14.57
CA SER A 116 -9.79 7.22 13.86
C SER A 116 -9.64 7.42 12.34
N LYS A 117 -10.38 6.65 11.55
CA LYS A 117 -10.46 6.83 10.09
C LYS A 117 -10.95 8.22 9.67
N ASN A 118 -11.67 8.93 10.55
CA ASN A 118 -12.15 10.29 10.33
C ASN A 118 -11.15 11.35 10.81
N GLY A 119 -10.03 10.93 11.41
CA GLY A 119 -9.01 11.81 11.95
C GLY A 119 -9.18 12.16 13.43
N ASP A 120 -10.20 11.63 14.10
CA ASP A 120 -10.45 11.90 15.53
C ASP A 120 -9.34 11.32 16.41
N ILE A 121 -9.06 11.99 17.52
CA ILE A 121 -8.08 11.52 18.51
C ILE A 121 -8.71 10.35 19.27
N ILE A 122 -8.14 9.15 19.14
CA ILE A 122 -8.56 7.96 19.90
C ILE A 122 -7.85 7.92 21.26
N ASP A 123 -6.56 8.27 21.29
CA ASP A 123 -5.74 8.34 22.49
C ASP A 123 -5.11 9.74 22.59
N SER A 124 -5.29 10.38 23.76
CA SER A 124 -4.70 11.69 24.04
C SER A 124 -3.18 11.63 24.20
N LYS A 125 -2.61 10.46 24.49
CA LYS A 125 -1.17 10.26 24.63
C LYS A 125 -0.44 10.49 23.30
N THR A 126 0.70 11.16 23.41
CA THR A 126 1.62 11.44 22.31
C THR A 126 2.99 10.88 22.62
N ASN A 127 3.72 10.53 21.56
CA ASN A 127 5.11 10.13 21.68
C ASN A 127 6.04 11.31 21.39
N ASP A 128 6.06 12.30 22.30
CA ASP A 128 6.89 13.51 22.15
C ASP A 128 8.37 13.26 22.46
N GLU A 129 8.68 12.23 23.24
CA GLU A 129 10.04 11.93 23.70
C GLU A 129 11.06 11.80 22.55
N PRO A 130 10.84 11.01 21.48
CA PRO A 130 11.74 10.95 20.33
C PRO A 130 12.01 12.31 19.68
N ILE A 131 10.97 13.16 19.56
CA ILE A 131 11.11 14.50 18.97
C ILE A 131 11.96 15.39 19.87
N ASN A 132 11.71 15.36 21.18
CA ASN A 132 12.45 16.14 22.16
C ASN A 132 13.91 15.71 22.25
N ASN A 133 14.18 14.41 22.24
CA ASN A 133 15.53 13.86 22.24
C ASN A 133 16.29 14.24 20.95
N LEU A 134 15.65 14.17 19.78
CA LEU A 134 16.26 14.63 18.52
C LEU A 134 16.53 16.15 18.52
N ARG A 135 15.65 16.97 19.08
CA ARG A 135 15.86 18.43 19.22
C ARG A 135 17.06 18.75 20.10
N LYS A 136 17.21 18.07 21.25
CA LYS A 136 18.39 18.20 22.13
C LYS A 136 19.70 17.88 21.38
N LEU A 137 19.64 17.06 20.34
CA LEU A 137 20.78 16.70 19.48
C LEU A 137 20.93 17.60 18.24
N ASN A 138 20.24 18.74 18.20
CA ASN A 138 20.26 19.75 17.13
C ASN A 138 19.63 19.32 15.80
N TYR A 139 18.75 18.31 15.79
CA TYR A 139 17.89 18.08 14.62
C TYR A 139 16.83 19.18 14.51
N LYS A 140 16.64 19.70 13.30
CA LYS A 140 15.55 20.64 12.98
C LYS A 140 14.29 19.87 12.63
N PHE A 141 13.26 19.97 13.48
CA PHE A 141 11.95 19.37 13.20
C PHE A 141 11.21 20.20 12.13
N LEU A 142 10.77 19.55 11.05
CA LEU A 142 10.11 20.20 9.92
C LEU A 142 8.60 20.46 10.15
N GLY A 143 8.11 20.26 11.37
CA GLY A 143 6.71 20.50 11.73
C GLY A 143 5.78 19.32 11.42
N PHE A 144 4.53 19.43 11.89
CA PHE A 144 3.46 18.45 11.70
C PHE A 144 2.79 18.62 10.33
N THR A 145 3.54 18.33 9.26
CA THR A 145 3.04 18.43 7.89
C THR A 145 1.94 17.42 7.58
N THR A 146 1.04 17.79 6.66
CA THR A 146 -0.13 16.98 6.28
C THR A 146 -0.01 16.36 4.89
N TYR A 147 0.91 16.83 4.04
CA TYR A 147 1.10 16.33 2.69
C TYR A 147 2.48 15.64 2.53
N PHE A 148 3.14 15.84 1.38
CA PHE A 148 4.41 15.19 1.01
C PHE A 148 5.62 16.13 1.10
N GLU A 149 5.51 17.25 1.81
CA GLU A 149 6.55 18.29 1.94
C GLU A 149 7.86 17.72 2.50
N THR A 150 7.76 16.69 3.34
CA THR A 150 8.89 16.04 4.00
C THR A 150 9.37 14.76 3.32
N MET A 151 9.03 14.52 2.05
CA MET A 151 9.32 13.31 1.24
C MET A 151 8.47 12.08 1.58
N GLN A 152 8.30 11.76 2.85
CA GLN A 152 7.43 10.66 3.29
C GLN A 152 6.15 11.19 3.93
N PRO A 153 5.00 10.52 3.71
CA PRO A 153 3.78 10.87 4.40
C PRO A 153 3.92 10.56 5.90
N ARG A 154 3.41 11.49 6.72
CA ARG A 154 3.31 11.33 8.18
C ARG A 154 2.07 10.55 8.61
N TRP A 155 1.06 10.51 7.74
CA TRP A 155 -0.21 9.85 7.96
C TRP A 155 -0.25 8.56 7.15
N THR A 156 -0.52 7.44 7.82
CA THR A 156 -0.66 6.13 7.18
C THR A 156 -1.91 5.46 7.72
N PHE A 157 -2.69 4.86 6.82
CA PHE A 157 -3.78 3.97 7.20
C PHE A 157 -3.20 2.58 7.43
N LYS A 158 -3.47 2.01 8.61
CA LYS A 158 -3.07 0.63 8.95
C LYS A 158 -4.32 -0.18 9.26
N LEU A 159 -4.39 -1.37 8.66
CA LEU A 159 -5.34 -2.41 9.02
C LEU A 159 -4.56 -3.51 9.73
N LEU A 160 -4.94 -3.83 10.97
CA LEU A 160 -4.36 -4.96 11.69
C LEU A 160 -4.90 -6.26 11.10
N LEU A 161 -4.00 -7.23 10.90
CA LEU A 161 -4.30 -8.55 10.34
C LEU A 161 -4.19 -9.63 11.43
N ASP A 162 -4.66 -9.31 12.62
CA ASP A 162 -4.65 -10.14 13.83
C ASP A 162 -5.87 -11.08 13.93
N LYS A 163 -6.77 -11.01 12.95
CA LYS A 163 -8.00 -11.81 12.85
C LYS A 163 -8.11 -12.48 11.49
N SER A 164 -8.99 -13.47 11.38
CA SER A 164 -9.32 -14.08 10.08
C SER A 164 -9.97 -13.07 9.14
N TYR A 165 -9.87 -13.32 7.83
CA TYR A 165 -10.50 -12.45 6.83
C TYR A 165 -12.02 -12.30 7.04
N GLU A 166 -12.71 -13.37 7.39
CA GLU A 166 -14.17 -13.34 7.60
C GLU A 166 -14.57 -12.54 8.85
N GLU A 167 -13.73 -12.49 9.87
CA GLU A 167 -13.93 -11.62 11.03
C GLU A 167 -13.68 -10.16 10.68
N LEU A 168 -12.54 -9.84 10.04
CA LEU A 168 -12.21 -8.48 9.60
C LEU A 168 -13.28 -7.91 8.66
N LYS A 169 -13.81 -8.73 7.74
CA LYS A 169 -14.86 -8.34 6.81
C LYS A 169 -16.14 -7.87 7.51
N LYS A 170 -16.46 -8.41 8.70
CA LYS A 170 -17.61 -7.95 9.51
C LYS A 170 -17.41 -6.55 10.09
N GLU A 171 -16.17 -6.09 10.22
CA GLU A 171 -15.83 -4.74 10.70
C GLU A 171 -15.81 -3.70 9.57
N PHE A 172 -15.72 -4.14 8.30
CA PHE A 172 -15.77 -3.23 7.17
C PHE A 172 -17.09 -2.46 7.09
N GLU A 173 -17.07 -1.29 6.47
CA GLU A 173 -18.31 -0.57 6.18
C GLU A 173 -19.23 -1.42 5.29
N LYS A 174 -20.55 -1.26 5.48
CA LYS A 174 -21.57 -1.96 4.69
C LYS A 174 -21.40 -1.71 3.19
N SER A 175 -20.99 -0.50 2.80
CA SER A 175 -20.64 -0.11 1.43
C SER A 175 -19.47 -0.93 0.89
N THR A 176 -18.38 -1.05 1.65
CA THR A 176 -17.19 -1.83 1.30
C THR A 176 -17.53 -3.31 1.11
N ARG A 177 -18.25 -3.93 2.06
CA ARG A 177 -18.71 -5.33 1.92
C ARG A 177 -19.52 -5.56 0.64
N LYS A 178 -20.50 -4.67 0.37
CA LYS A 178 -21.32 -4.74 -0.85
C LYS A 178 -20.48 -4.60 -2.12
N ASN A 179 -19.45 -3.75 -2.10
CA ASN A 179 -18.58 -3.57 -3.27
C ASN A 179 -17.73 -4.80 -3.56
N ILE A 180 -17.21 -5.46 -2.52
CA ILE A 180 -16.47 -6.73 -2.62
C ILE A 180 -17.38 -7.82 -3.20
N GLU A 181 -18.58 -8.02 -2.64
CA GLU A 181 -19.54 -9.01 -3.15
C GLU A 181 -19.95 -8.72 -4.60
N LYS A 182 -20.17 -7.43 -4.93
CA LYS A 182 -20.48 -7.01 -6.30
C LYS A 182 -19.34 -7.32 -7.26
N ALA A 183 -18.08 -7.15 -6.86
CA ALA A 183 -16.93 -7.47 -7.69
C ALA A 183 -16.91 -8.96 -8.05
N TYR A 184 -17.06 -9.85 -7.06
CA TYR A 184 -17.12 -11.30 -7.31
C TYR A 184 -18.30 -11.71 -8.19
N LYS A 185 -19.50 -11.16 -7.92
CA LYS A 185 -20.67 -11.40 -8.79
C LYS A 185 -20.44 -10.93 -10.22
N LYS A 186 -19.60 -9.92 -10.43
CA LYS A 186 -19.21 -9.41 -11.74
C LYS A 186 -18.03 -10.15 -12.38
N GLY A 187 -17.62 -11.29 -11.84
CA GLY A 187 -16.53 -12.11 -12.38
C GLY A 187 -15.14 -11.52 -12.14
N VAL A 188 -14.99 -10.57 -11.22
CA VAL A 188 -13.68 -10.03 -10.87
C VAL A 188 -12.89 -11.04 -10.05
N LYS A 189 -11.67 -11.31 -10.50
CA LYS A 189 -10.68 -12.17 -9.84
C LYS A 189 -9.37 -11.41 -9.68
N VAL A 190 -8.51 -11.91 -8.81
CA VAL A 190 -7.17 -11.37 -8.60
C VAL A 190 -6.15 -12.48 -8.77
N LYS A 191 -5.08 -12.21 -9.51
CA LYS A 191 -3.91 -13.10 -9.60
C LYS A 191 -2.65 -12.38 -9.13
N LYS A 192 -1.70 -13.13 -8.55
CA LYS A 192 -0.34 -12.65 -8.40
C LYS A 192 0.31 -12.66 -9.79
N GLY A 193 0.73 -11.49 -10.25
CA GLY A 193 1.31 -11.28 -11.58
C GLY A 193 2.83 -11.43 -11.60
N THR A 194 3.36 -11.64 -12.79
CA THR A 194 4.81 -11.66 -13.11
C THR A 194 5.32 -10.28 -13.54
N ILE A 195 6.58 -10.19 -13.97
CA ILE A 195 7.14 -8.97 -14.58
C ILE A 195 6.41 -8.64 -15.89
N GLU A 196 6.06 -9.66 -16.69
CA GLU A 196 5.33 -9.48 -17.94
C GLU A 196 3.92 -8.94 -17.69
N ASP A 197 3.26 -9.40 -16.62
CA ASP A 197 1.97 -8.85 -16.18
C ASP A 197 2.10 -7.38 -15.76
N LEU A 198 3.17 -7.02 -15.03
CA LEU A 198 3.46 -5.63 -14.67
C LEU A 198 3.61 -4.77 -15.93
N GLU A 199 4.34 -5.22 -16.94
CA GLU A 199 4.52 -4.48 -18.21
C GLU A 199 3.20 -4.23 -18.91
N ARG A 200 2.41 -5.30 -19.06
CA ARG A 200 1.12 -5.26 -19.73
C ARG A 200 0.13 -4.34 -19.00
N ALA A 201 0.10 -4.38 -17.67
CA ALA A 201 -0.84 -3.61 -16.85
C ALA A 201 -0.30 -2.26 -16.38
N PHE A 202 0.93 -1.86 -16.75
CA PHE A 202 1.53 -0.61 -16.29
C PHE A 202 0.74 0.63 -16.72
N HIS A 203 0.09 0.57 -17.90
CA HIS A 203 -0.77 1.65 -18.39
C HIS A 203 -1.87 2.03 -17.38
N LEU A 204 -2.37 1.08 -16.58
CA LEU A 204 -3.39 1.33 -15.54
C LEU A 204 -2.87 2.24 -14.41
N LEU A 205 -1.57 2.16 -14.08
CA LEU A 205 -0.92 3.08 -13.15
C LEU A 205 -0.85 4.47 -13.78
N ASP A 206 -0.33 4.56 -15.00
CA ASP A 206 -0.12 5.82 -15.71
C ASP A 206 -1.43 6.61 -15.92
N GLU A 207 -2.48 5.95 -16.40
CA GLU A 207 -3.82 6.53 -16.55
C GLU A 207 -4.37 7.04 -15.22
N THR A 208 -4.13 6.31 -14.13
CA THR A 208 -4.55 6.72 -12.78
C THR A 208 -3.79 7.96 -12.31
N GLY A 209 -2.49 8.06 -12.60
CA GLY A 209 -1.67 9.23 -12.29
C GLY A 209 -2.14 10.47 -13.05
N LYS A 210 -2.31 10.34 -14.38
CA LYS A 210 -2.85 11.41 -15.25
C LYS A 210 -4.20 11.91 -14.75
N ARG A 211 -5.14 11.00 -14.46
CA ARG A 211 -6.48 11.33 -13.96
C ARG A 211 -6.48 12.03 -12.60
N ARG A 212 -5.50 11.74 -11.74
CA ARG A 212 -5.40 12.27 -10.36
C ARG A 212 -4.40 13.42 -10.23
N GLY A 213 -3.71 13.81 -11.30
CA GLY A 213 -2.74 14.91 -11.31
C GLY A 213 -1.42 14.60 -10.60
N PHE A 214 -0.95 13.35 -10.62
CA PHE A 214 0.36 13.00 -10.06
C PHE A 214 1.21 12.16 -11.02
N ILE A 215 2.53 12.29 -10.91
CA ILE A 215 3.51 11.57 -11.73
C ILE A 215 3.81 10.23 -11.05
N ASN A 216 3.63 9.14 -11.80
CA ASN A 216 4.00 7.79 -11.35
C ASN A 216 5.51 7.56 -11.45
N ARG A 217 5.99 6.54 -10.73
CA ARG A 217 7.30 5.96 -11.02
C ARG A 217 7.27 5.31 -12.40
N SER A 218 8.40 5.33 -13.11
CA SER A 218 8.49 4.73 -14.45
C SER A 218 8.36 3.21 -14.40
N LEU A 219 8.00 2.59 -15.54
CA LEU A 219 7.95 1.14 -15.68
C LEU A 219 9.29 0.49 -15.27
N SER A 220 10.41 1.06 -15.73
CA SER A 220 11.75 0.60 -15.35
C SER A 220 11.95 0.60 -13.83
N TYR A 221 11.44 1.61 -13.11
CA TYR A 221 11.51 1.64 -11.65
C TYR A 221 10.72 0.50 -11.02
N CYS A 222 9.50 0.25 -11.49
CA CYS A 222 8.69 -0.87 -11.00
C CYS A 222 9.32 -2.23 -11.32
N LYS A 223 9.88 -2.44 -12.52
CA LYS A 223 10.62 -3.67 -12.87
C LYS A 223 11.81 -3.89 -11.95
N ASN A 224 12.62 -2.85 -11.74
CA ASN A 224 13.77 -2.90 -10.84
C ASN A 224 13.35 -3.19 -9.39
N MET A 225 12.20 -2.69 -8.96
CA MET A 225 11.65 -3.08 -7.66
C MET A 225 11.35 -4.58 -7.60
N VAL A 226 10.71 -5.15 -8.63
CA VAL A 226 10.45 -6.60 -8.71
C VAL A 226 11.75 -7.41 -8.67
N GLU A 227 12.73 -6.98 -9.45
CA GLU A 227 14.06 -7.61 -9.54
C GLU A 227 14.82 -7.59 -8.20
N PHE A 228 14.87 -6.44 -7.52
CA PHE A 228 15.64 -6.31 -6.28
C PHE A 228 14.92 -6.86 -5.05
N PHE A 229 13.60 -6.70 -4.94
CA PHE A 229 12.84 -7.14 -3.76
C PHE A 229 12.41 -8.61 -3.83
N LYS A 230 12.37 -9.22 -5.01
CA LYS A 230 12.06 -10.64 -5.23
C LYS A 230 10.77 -11.05 -4.49
N ASP A 231 10.84 -11.99 -3.55
CA ASP A 231 9.68 -12.50 -2.82
C ASP A 231 9.02 -11.46 -1.89
N ASN A 232 9.74 -10.37 -1.56
CA ASN A 232 9.22 -9.28 -0.75
C ASN A 232 8.39 -8.27 -1.55
N ILE A 233 8.20 -8.46 -2.85
CA ILE A 233 7.30 -7.63 -3.65
C ILE A 233 6.29 -8.48 -4.40
N ASN A 234 5.05 -8.00 -4.42
CA ASN A 234 3.93 -8.66 -5.05
C ASN A 234 3.30 -7.68 -6.04
N VAL A 235 3.09 -8.16 -7.26
CA VAL A 235 2.23 -7.51 -8.25
C VAL A 235 0.93 -8.27 -8.24
N TYR A 236 -0.20 -7.60 -8.04
CA TYR A 236 -1.53 -8.17 -8.14
C TYR A 236 -2.25 -7.55 -9.31
N ILE A 237 -2.87 -8.40 -10.13
CA ILE A 237 -3.70 -7.98 -11.26
C ILE A 237 -5.14 -8.34 -10.93
N ALA A 238 -6.00 -7.34 -10.85
CA ALA A 238 -7.44 -7.52 -10.85
C ALA A 238 -7.92 -7.63 -12.30
N TYR A 239 -8.64 -8.69 -12.63
CA TYR A 239 -9.15 -8.94 -13.97
C TYR A 239 -10.59 -9.44 -13.93
N ILE A 240 -11.32 -9.19 -15.01
CA ILE A 240 -12.66 -9.75 -15.24
C ILE A 240 -12.49 -11.06 -16.00
N ASP A 241 -12.97 -12.15 -15.43
CA ASP A 241 -13.21 -13.40 -16.15
C ASP A 241 -14.58 -13.28 -16.85
N THR A 242 -14.57 -13.14 -18.17
CA THR A 242 -15.79 -12.81 -18.93
C THR A 242 -16.78 -13.97 -18.98
N THR A 243 -16.29 -15.20 -18.83
CA THR A 243 -17.13 -16.40 -18.75
C THR A 243 -17.84 -16.46 -17.40
N ASP A 244 -17.11 -16.25 -16.31
CA ASP A 244 -17.73 -16.19 -14.97
C ASP A 244 -18.69 -15.02 -14.84
N TYR A 245 -18.35 -13.85 -15.38
CA TYR A 245 -19.27 -12.73 -15.38
C TYR A 245 -20.58 -13.06 -16.10
N TYR A 246 -20.51 -13.69 -17.28
CA TYR A 246 -21.69 -14.14 -18.03
C TYR A 246 -22.51 -15.15 -17.22
N ASN A 247 -21.88 -16.22 -16.73
CA ASN A 247 -22.56 -17.27 -15.97
C ASN A 247 -23.24 -16.73 -14.71
N ASN A 248 -22.56 -15.86 -13.97
CA ASN A 248 -23.12 -15.20 -12.78
C ASN A 248 -24.35 -14.34 -13.13
N MET A 249 -24.35 -13.65 -14.29
CA MET A 249 -25.51 -12.86 -14.73
C MET A 249 -26.68 -13.75 -15.18
N VAL A 250 -26.41 -14.89 -15.84
CA VAL A 250 -27.44 -15.87 -16.20
C VAL A 250 -28.10 -16.44 -14.94
N GLU A 251 -27.29 -16.84 -13.95
CA GLU A 251 -27.82 -17.38 -12.69
C GLU A 251 -28.61 -16.32 -11.91
N ALA A 252 -28.09 -15.10 -11.82
CA ALA A 252 -28.78 -14.00 -11.14
C ALA A 252 -30.11 -13.65 -11.81
N LEU A 253 -30.17 -13.63 -13.15
CA LEU A 253 -31.39 -13.40 -13.91
C LEU A 253 -32.42 -14.51 -13.63
N LYS A 254 -32.02 -15.78 -13.77
CA LYS A 254 -32.89 -16.94 -13.51
C LYS A 254 -33.48 -16.91 -12.10
N ASN A 255 -32.66 -16.58 -11.11
CA ASN A 255 -33.10 -16.50 -9.72
C ASN A 255 -34.11 -15.35 -9.49
N GLU A 256 -33.90 -14.19 -10.13
CA GLU A 256 -34.82 -13.06 -10.03
C GLU A 256 -36.13 -13.30 -10.80
N GLU A 257 -36.09 -14.01 -11.93
CA GLU A 257 -37.28 -14.44 -12.68
C GLU A 257 -38.14 -15.39 -11.82
N LYS A 258 -37.52 -16.38 -11.16
CA LYS A 258 -38.20 -17.25 -10.20
C LYS A 258 -38.78 -16.47 -9.01
N ASN A 259 -38.06 -15.45 -8.52
CA ASN A 259 -38.57 -14.56 -7.48
C ASN A 259 -39.83 -13.80 -7.94
N LEU A 260 -39.80 -13.25 -9.16
CA LEU A 260 -40.94 -12.55 -9.75
C LEU A 260 -42.15 -13.48 -9.93
N GLU A 261 -41.93 -14.73 -10.36
CA GLU A 261 -42.98 -15.74 -10.47
C GLU A 261 -43.64 -16.03 -9.11
N ASN A 262 -42.84 -16.24 -8.06
CA ASN A 262 -43.35 -16.42 -6.70
C ASN A 262 -44.14 -15.20 -6.18
N ILE A 263 -43.69 -13.98 -6.51
CA ILE A 263 -44.42 -12.75 -6.15
C ILE A 263 -45.77 -12.71 -6.88
N LYS A 264 -45.80 -13.03 -8.18
CA LYS A 264 -47.05 -13.08 -8.97
C LYS A 264 -48.02 -14.12 -8.40
N TYR A 265 -47.56 -15.31 -8.06
CA TYR A 265 -48.38 -16.34 -7.40
C TYR A 265 -49.00 -15.85 -6.09
N LYS A 266 -48.23 -15.16 -5.23
CA LYS A 266 -48.78 -14.57 -4.00
C LYS A 266 -49.82 -13.49 -4.28
N MET A 267 -49.62 -12.67 -5.31
CA MET A 267 -50.59 -11.64 -5.71
C MET A 267 -51.91 -12.24 -6.21
N GLU A 268 -51.92 -13.48 -6.69
CA GLU A 268 -53.16 -14.19 -7.07
C GLU A 268 -53.89 -14.78 -5.86
N LYS A 269 -53.20 -15.03 -4.74
CA LYS A 269 -53.74 -15.70 -3.55
C LYS A 269 -54.03 -14.76 -2.37
N GLU A 270 -53.40 -13.59 -2.34
CA GLU A 270 -53.46 -12.64 -1.23
C GLU A 270 -53.97 -11.26 -1.68
N ILE A 271 -54.44 -10.44 -0.75
CA ILE A 271 -54.83 -9.05 -1.02
C ILE A 271 -53.61 -8.24 -1.47
N VAL A 272 -53.68 -7.68 -2.68
CA VAL A 272 -52.58 -6.94 -3.30
C VAL A 272 -52.40 -5.54 -2.72
N GLY A 273 -51.69 -5.47 -1.59
CA GLY A 273 -51.27 -4.22 -0.96
C GLY A 273 -50.04 -3.56 -1.60
N ALA A 274 -49.71 -2.36 -1.15
CA ALA A 274 -48.56 -1.57 -1.65
C ALA A 274 -47.21 -2.32 -1.56
N LYS A 275 -47.04 -3.16 -0.52
CA LYS A 275 -45.83 -3.97 -0.32
C LYS A 275 -45.57 -4.93 -1.50
N LEU A 276 -46.58 -5.72 -1.90
CA LEU A 276 -46.45 -6.69 -3.00
C LEU A 276 -46.24 -5.98 -4.34
N ARG A 277 -46.92 -4.86 -4.58
CA ARG A 277 -46.71 -4.02 -5.79
C ARG A 277 -45.27 -3.50 -5.87
N ASN A 278 -44.73 -3.02 -4.75
CA ASN A 278 -43.35 -2.54 -4.68
C ASN A 278 -42.34 -3.68 -4.88
N GLN A 279 -42.57 -4.86 -4.31
CA GLN A 279 -41.71 -6.03 -4.53
C GLN A 279 -41.69 -6.44 -6.02
N LYS A 280 -42.85 -6.52 -6.66
CA LYS A 280 -42.96 -6.79 -8.11
C LYS A 280 -42.18 -5.76 -8.93
N LYS A 281 -42.40 -4.47 -8.68
CA LYS A 281 -41.71 -3.38 -9.39
C LYS A 281 -40.18 -3.46 -9.24
N LEU A 282 -39.69 -3.79 -8.03
CA LEU A 282 -38.26 -3.95 -7.78
C LEU A 282 -37.69 -5.15 -8.54
N ALA A 283 -38.37 -6.30 -8.51
CA ALA A 283 -37.96 -7.51 -9.23
C ALA A 283 -37.93 -7.26 -10.75
N GLU A 284 -38.96 -6.65 -11.32
CA GLU A 284 -39.01 -6.28 -12.75
C GLU A 284 -37.88 -5.32 -13.15
N SER A 285 -37.62 -4.31 -12.32
CA SER A 285 -36.49 -3.39 -12.52
C SER A 285 -35.14 -4.10 -12.44
N GLN A 286 -35.01 -5.09 -11.57
CA GLN A 286 -33.78 -5.85 -11.37
C GLN A 286 -33.53 -6.83 -12.54
N ILE A 287 -34.57 -7.48 -13.06
CA ILE A 287 -34.53 -8.29 -14.29
C ILE A 287 -34.08 -7.43 -15.48
N LYS A 288 -34.66 -6.22 -15.66
CA LYS A 288 -34.23 -5.30 -16.73
C LYS A 288 -32.73 -4.97 -16.63
N LYS A 289 -32.23 -4.76 -15.41
CA LYS A 289 -30.81 -4.50 -15.16
C LYS A 289 -29.95 -5.73 -15.48
N TYR A 290 -30.35 -6.94 -15.06
CA TYR A 290 -29.61 -8.16 -15.37
C TYR A 290 -29.56 -8.46 -16.86
N ASN A 291 -30.65 -8.24 -17.60
CA ASN A 291 -30.64 -8.36 -19.07
C ASN A 291 -29.62 -7.41 -19.71
N SER A 292 -29.55 -6.15 -19.24
CA SER A 292 -28.55 -5.19 -19.73
C SER A 292 -27.11 -5.61 -19.41
N GLU A 293 -26.85 -6.08 -18.17
CA GLU A 293 -25.53 -6.58 -17.77
C GLU A 293 -25.15 -7.87 -18.51
N LEU A 294 -26.11 -8.74 -18.86
CA LEU A 294 -25.91 -9.95 -19.63
C LEU A 294 -25.49 -9.64 -21.08
N GLU A 295 -26.14 -8.66 -21.72
CA GLU A 295 -25.72 -8.18 -23.04
C GLU A 295 -24.31 -7.59 -23.01
N LYS A 296 -23.98 -6.86 -21.94
CA LYS A 296 -22.61 -6.39 -21.69
C LYS A 296 -21.63 -7.56 -21.55
N ALA A 297 -21.98 -8.58 -20.77
CA ALA A 297 -21.17 -9.77 -20.57
C ALA A 297 -20.92 -10.51 -21.89
N LYS A 298 -21.95 -10.72 -22.72
CA LYS A 298 -21.84 -11.32 -24.06
C LYS A 298 -20.86 -10.56 -24.96
N LYS A 299 -20.96 -9.23 -24.98
CA LYS A 299 -20.04 -8.37 -25.76
C LYS A 299 -18.59 -8.50 -25.27
N MET A 300 -18.38 -8.53 -23.96
CA MET A 300 -17.05 -8.68 -23.36
C MET A 300 -16.46 -10.05 -23.66
N MET A 301 -17.26 -11.12 -23.54
CA MET A 301 -16.85 -12.50 -23.79
C MET A 301 -16.41 -12.72 -25.25
N LYS A 302 -17.05 -12.05 -26.22
CA LYS A 302 -16.62 -12.05 -27.63
C LYS A 302 -15.27 -11.37 -27.85
N LYS A 303 -14.90 -10.39 -27.00
CA LYS A 303 -13.68 -9.60 -27.15
C LYS A 303 -12.46 -10.29 -26.53
N SER A 304 -12.62 -10.87 -25.34
CA SER A 304 -11.54 -11.56 -24.64
C SER A 304 -12.08 -12.47 -23.54
N LYS A 305 -11.33 -13.53 -23.23
CA LYS A 305 -11.58 -14.38 -22.04
C LYS A 305 -11.31 -13.64 -20.74
N THR A 306 -10.30 -12.78 -20.71
CA THR A 306 -9.92 -12.00 -19.52
C THR A 306 -9.64 -10.54 -19.86
N ILE A 307 -9.99 -9.63 -18.95
CA ILE A 307 -9.75 -8.20 -19.10
C ILE A 307 -9.13 -7.67 -17.82
N ASP A 308 -7.89 -7.21 -17.87
CA ASP A 308 -7.24 -6.54 -16.75
C ASP A 308 -7.89 -5.19 -16.48
N ILE A 309 -8.25 -4.94 -15.22
CA ILE A 309 -8.97 -3.74 -14.81
C ILE A 309 -8.34 -3.04 -13.61
N GLY A 310 -7.37 -3.67 -12.96
CA GLY A 310 -6.63 -3.08 -11.85
C GLY A 310 -5.26 -3.72 -11.66
N ILE A 311 -4.35 -2.93 -11.09
CA ILE A 311 -3.00 -3.34 -10.69
C ILE A 311 -2.71 -2.81 -9.29
N LEU A 312 -2.08 -3.63 -8.45
CA LEU A 312 -1.55 -3.26 -7.15
C LEU A 312 -0.12 -3.80 -7.02
N ILE A 313 0.83 -2.92 -6.71
CA ILE A 313 2.20 -3.29 -6.34
C ILE A 313 2.33 -3.11 -4.83
N SER A 314 2.61 -4.21 -4.14
CA SER A 314 2.73 -4.26 -2.68
C SER A 314 4.10 -4.77 -2.27
N VAL A 315 4.69 -4.20 -1.21
CA VAL A 315 5.93 -4.70 -0.61
C VAL A 315 5.66 -5.28 0.76
N LYS A 316 6.15 -6.50 1.00
CA LYS A 316 6.22 -7.11 2.32
C LYS A 316 7.47 -6.59 3.04
N SER A 317 7.29 -6.14 4.27
CA SER A 317 8.37 -5.69 5.15
C SER A 317 8.11 -6.25 6.54
N LYS A 318 8.90 -7.25 6.94
CA LYS A 318 8.63 -8.03 8.16
C LYS A 318 7.18 -8.55 8.16
N ASP A 319 6.40 -8.11 9.14
CA ASP A 319 5.01 -8.50 9.37
C ASP A 319 4.01 -7.50 8.74
N GLU A 320 4.49 -6.52 7.97
CA GLU A 320 3.66 -5.52 7.30
C GLU A 320 3.63 -5.75 5.78
N TYR A 321 2.46 -5.52 5.19
CA TYR A 321 2.28 -5.41 3.73
C TYR A 321 1.92 -3.96 3.39
N LEU A 322 2.70 -3.34 2.51
CA LEU A 322 2.52 -1.95 2.10
C LEU A 322 2.06 -1.87 0.66
N SER A 323 0.86 -1.34 0.43
CA SER A 323 0.38 -0.96 -0.91
C SER A 323 1.12 0.28 -1.40
N LEU A 324 2.04 0.11 -2.36
CA LEU A 324 2.90 1.20 -2.84
C LEU A 324 2.32 1.92 -4.07
N PHE A 325 1.86 1.16 -5.06
CA PHE A 325 1.31 1.70 -6.30
C PHE A 325 0.01 0.98 -6.62
N SER A 326 -1.03 1.72 -7.00
CA SER A 326 -2.30 1.14 -7.41
C SER A 326 -2.86 1.91 -8.60
N GLY A 327 -3.41 1.18 -9.57
CA GLY A 327 -3.99 1.74 -10.78
C GLY A 327 -5.22 0.96 -11.18
N ILE A 328 -6.20 1.64 -11.78
CA ILE A 328 -7.42 1.02 -12.29
C ILE A 328 -7.80 1.61 -13.64
N ASP A 329 -8.41 0.78 -14.49
CA ASP A 329 -9.06 1.24 -15.70
C ASP A 329 -10.39 1.90 -15.31
N ASN A 330 -10.55 3.17 -15.68
CA ASN A 330 -11.74 3.94 -15.33
C ASN A 330 -13.00 3.42 -16.06
N ASN A 331 -12.85 2.80 -17.22
CA ASN A 331 -13.96 2.23 -17.99
C ASN A 331 -14.64 1.06 -17.28
N TYR A 332 -13.92 0.41 -16.35
CA TYR A 332 -14.42 -0.71 -15.56
C TYR A 332 -14.59 -0.38 -14.08
N ARG A 333 -14.70 0.90 -13.72
CA ARG A 333 -14.90 1.33 -12.32
C ARG A 333 -16.11 0.67 -11.65
N ASP A 334 -17.18 0.41 -12.39
CA ASP A 334 -18.39 -0.25 -11.90
C ASP A 334 -18.24 -1.72 -11.52
N PHE A 335 -17.08 -2.31 -11.85
CA PHE A 335 -16.68 -3.66 -11.43
C PHE A 335 -15.96 -3.66 -10.08
N ASN A 336 -15.68 -2.49 -9.48
CA ASN A 336 -14.98 -2.33 -8.21
C ASN A 336 -13.60 -3.04 -8.15
N PRO A 337 -12.65 -2.71 -9.05
CA PRO A 337 -11.31 -3.34 -9.07
C PRO A 337 -10.40 -3.04 -7.86
N LYS A 338 -10.79 -2.13 -6.96
CA LYS A 338 -9.94 -1.64 -5.86
C LYS A 338 -10.11 -2.42 -4.57
#